data_AF-A0A968VRF5-F1
#
_entry.id   AF-A0A968VRF5-F1
#
_cell.length_a   1.000
_cell.length_b   1.000
_cell.length_c   1.000
_cell.angle_alpha   90.00
_cell.angle_beta   90.00
_cell.angle_gamma   90.00
#
_symmetry.space_group_name_H-M   'P 1'
#
loop_
_entity.id
_entity.type
_entity.pdbx_description
1 polymer ?
#
loop_
_entity_poly.entity_id
_entity_poly.type
_entity_poly.pdbx_seq_one_letter_code
_entity_poly.pdbx_strand_id
1 'polypeptide(L)' 'GTAAARLALAAPEGEALFFAGEATAHETNPQTVHGALASGERAAHELLR' A
#
# COMPACT_ATOMS: atom_id res chain seq x y z
N GLY A 1 -3.18 -1.14 -15.30
CA GLY A 1 -2.32 -0.23 -14.52
C GLY A 1 -0.87 -0.64 -14.69
N THR A 2 0.08 0.31 -14.62
CA THR A 2 1.52 0.01 -14.68
C THR A 2 2.04 -0.38 -13.30
N ALA A 3 3.12 -1.17 -13.23
CA ALA A 3 3.72 -1.55 -11.94
C ALA A 3 4.18 -0.32 -11.14
N ALA A 4 4.74 0.69 -11.82
CA ALA A 4 5.18 1.94 -11.21
C ALA A 4 4.05 2.73 -10.54
N ALA A 5 2.80 2.63 -11.04
CA ALA A 5 1.67 3.33 -10.43
C ALA A 5 1.39 2.86 -9.00
N ARG A 6 1.70 1.60 -8.63
CA ARG A 6 1.44 1.10 -7.28
C ARG A 6 2.33 1.75 -6.24
N LEU A 7 3.55 2.12 -6.60
CA LEU A 7 4.47 2.87 -5.72
C LEU A 7 3.90 4.26 -5.45
N ALA A 8 3.45 4.96 -6.49
CA ALA A 8 2.83 6.27 -6.35
C ALA A 8 1.54 6.20 -5.53
N LEU A 9 0.71 5.18 -5.74
CA LEU A 9 -0.53 4.96 -4.97
C LEU A 9 -0.29 4.50 -3.52
N ALA A 10 0.89 3.95 -3.22
CA ALA A 10 1.25 3.52 -1.87
C ALA A 10 1.90 4.64 -1.04
N ALA A 11 2.35 5.72 -1.68
CA ALA A 11 3.00 6.83 -0.99
C ALA A 11 1.99 7.54 -0.06
N PRO A 12 2.35 7.81 1.20
CA PRO A 12 1.48 8.55 2.10
C PRO A 12 1.35 10.02 1.68
N GLU A 13 0.26 10.65 2.09
CA GLU A 13 0.07 12.10 1.98
C GLU A 13 0.28 12.73 3.37
N GLY A 14 1.42 13.40 3.52
CA GLY A 14 1.89 13.89 4.81
C GLY A 14 2.14 12.78 5.83
N GLU A 15 1.89 13.08 7.11
CA GLU A 15 2.09 12.14 8.24
C GLU A 15 0.76 11.60 8.79
N ALA A 16 -0.35 11.81 8.07
CA ALA A 16 -1.70 11.52 8.58
C ALA A 16 -2.54 10.61 7.68
N LEU A 17 -2.22 10.50 6.39
CA LEU A 17 -2.99 9.72 5.43
C LEU A 17 -2.11 8.67 4.76
N PHE A 18 -2.44 7.40 5.03
CA PHE A 18 -1.73 6.23 4.50
C PHE A 18 -2.66 5.41 3.60
N PHE A 19 -2.11 4.81 2.54
CA PHE A 19 -2.90 4.12 1.52
C PHE A 19 -2.61 2.61 1.46
N ALA A 20 -3.69 1.83 1.46
CA ALA A 20 -3.67 0.37 1.41
C ALA A 20 -4.64 -0.17 0.34
N GLY A 21 -4.49 -1.44 0.00
CA GLY A 21 -5.31 -2.15 -0.98
C GLY A 21 -4.47 -2.83 -2.05
N GLU A 22 -5.09 -3.70 -2.84
CA GLU A 22 -4.38 -4.49 -3.87
C GLU A 22 -3.64 -3.61 -4.90
N ALA A 23 -4.17 -2.41 -5.17
CA ALA A 23 -3.57 -1.43 -6.06
C ALA A 23 -2.33 -0.72 -5.47
N THR A 24 -2.06 -0.84 -4.16
CA THR A 24 -0.89 -0.26 -3.48
C THR A 24 0.13 -1.33 -3.07
N ALA A 25 -0.17 -2.61 -3.30
CA ALA A 25 0.73 -3.73 -3.07
C ALA A 25 1.84 -3.77 -4.16
N HIS A 26 3.01 -3.22 -3.85
CA HIS A 26 4.14 -3.10 -4.78
C HIS A 26 5.34 -3.99 -4.45
N GLU A 27 5.48 -4.44 -3.19
CA GLU A 27 6.55 -5.35 -2.78
C GLU A 27 6.22 -6.81 -3.12
N THR A 28 4.99 -7.25 -2.87
CA THR A 28 4.54 -8.62 -3.15
C THR A 28 3.06 -8.69 -3.52
N ASN A 29 2.69 -9.72 -4.29
CA ASN A 29 1.32 -10.18 -4.53
C ASN A 29 0.28 -9.12 -5.00
N PRO A 30 0.58 -8.29 -6.03
CA PRO A 30 -0.40 -7.35 -6.57
C PRO A 30 -1.65 -8.06 -7.10
N GLN A 31 -2.82 -7.40 -7.07
CA GLN A 31 -4.10 -7.97 -7.56
C GLN A 31 -4.58 -9.21 -6.80
N THR A 32 -4.14 -9.38 -5.56
CA THR A 32 -4.58 -10.46 -4.69
C THR A 32 -5.10 -9.93 -3.36
N VAL A 33 -5.93 -10.74 -2.70
CA VAL A 33 -6.38 -10.48 -1.32
C VAL A 33 -5.18 -10.43 -0.36
N HIS A 34 -4.20 -11.32 -0.54
CA HIS A 34 -2.99 -11.34 0.30
C HIS A 34 -2.18 -10.03 0.17
N GLY A 35 -2.06 -9.49 -1.05
CA GLY A 35 -1.42 -8.19 -1.26
C GLY A 35 -2.17 -7.04 -0.59
N ALA A 36 -3.51 -7.05 -0.64
CA ALA A 36 -4.33 -6.07 0.06
C ALA A 36 -4.13 -6.15 1.58
N LEU A 37 -4.13 -7.36 2.16
CA LEU A 37 -3.91 -7.56 3.59
C LEU A 37 -2.51 -7.06 4.02
N ALA A 38 -1.45 -7.49 3.33
CA ALA A 38 -0.09 -7.07 3.63
C ALA A 38 0.10 -5.55 3.49
N SER A 39 -0.52 -4.92 2.48
CA SER A 39 -0.48 -3.46 2.33
C SER A 39 -1.21 -2.72 3.46
N GLY A 40 -2.26 -3.33 4.04
CA GLY A 40 -2.97 -2.81 5.19
C GLY A 40 -2.15 -2.87 6.46
N GLU A 41 -1.45 -3.99 6.69
CA GLU A 41 -0.49 -4.13 7.80
C GLU A 41 0.64 -3.09 7.70
N ARG A 42 1.16 -2.85 6.49
CA ARG A 42 2.15 -1.77 6.26
C ARG A 42 1.58 -0.40 6.66
N ALA A 43 0.41 -0.02 6.13
CA ALA A 43 -0.20 1.28 6.43
C ALA A 43 -0.52 1.44 7.93
N ALA A 44 -0.93 0.36 8.61
CA ALA A 44 -1.14 0.36 10.06
C ALA A 44 0.17 0.59 10.83
N HIS A 45 1.29 0.00 10.40
CA HIS A 45 2.60 0.28 11.00
C HIS A 45 3.07 1.71 10.73
N GLU A 46 2.81 2.24 9.54
CA GLU A 46 3.15 3.64 9.21
C GLU A 46 2.38 4.63 10.10
N LEU A 47 1.09 4.36 10.39
CA LEU A 47 0.28 5.16 11.30
C LEU A 47 0.81 5.18 12.76
N LEU A 48 1.49 4.13 13.19
CA LEU A 48 1.99 3.98 14.57
C LEU A 48 3.40 4.54 14.79
N ARG A 49 4.08 4.96 13.73
CA ARG A 49 5.43 5.56 13.79
C ARG A 49 5.35 7.07 14.01
#